data_AF-A0A4Z0R8Q8-F1
#
_entry.id   AF-A0A4Z0R8Q8-F1
#
_cell.length_a   1.000
_cell.length_b   1.000
_cell.length_c   1.000
_cell.angle_alpha   90.00
_cell.angle_beta   90.00
_cell.angle_gamma   90.00
#
_symmetry.space_group_name_H-M   'P 1'
#
loop_
_entity.id
_entity.type
_entity.pdbx_description
1 polymer ?
#
loop_
_entity_poly.entity_id
_entity_poly.type
_entity_poly.pdbx_seq_one_letter_code
_entity_poly.pdbx_strand_id
1 'polypeptide(L)' 'MYVPLLWGKPLTVWLGLLLMVLLTLQILSGKRLIKLPFSFHRRNAMFIVIVVSLHAFFGLGVWFFNLPIK' A
#
# COMPACT_ATOMS: atom_id res chain seq x y z
N MET A 1 9.49 15.85 -10.08
CA MET A 1 8.84 14.55 -9.79
C MET A 1 7.33 14.76 -9.74
N TYR A 2 6.52 13.78 -10.13
CA TYR A 2 5.06 13.90 -10.12
C TYR A 2 4.43 12.62 -9.59
N VAL A 3 3.19 12.70 -9.11
CA VAL A 3 2.39 11.53 -8.73
C VAL A 3 1.58 11.10 -9.95
N PRO A 4 1.77 9.87 -10.45
CA PRO A 4 1.07 9.43 -11.65
C PRO A 4 -0.44 9.29 -11.42
N LEU A 5 -1.24 9.66 -12.43
CA LEU A 5 -2.67 9.34 -12.49
C LEU A 5 -2.89 7.95 -13.07
N LEU A 6 -3.62 7.11 -12.35
CA LEU A 6 -4.10 5.82 -12.83
C LEU A 6 -5.63 5.83 -12.78
N TRP A 7 -6.28 5.52 -13.90
CA TRP A 7 -7.75 5.50 -14.00
C TRP A 7 -8.45 6.72 -13.38
N GLY A 8 -7.90 7.92 -13.63
CA GLY A 8 -8.48 9.18 -13.15
C GLY A 8 -8.30 9.47 -11.66
N LYS A 9 -7.52 8.67 -10.92
CA LYS A 9 -7.17 8.93 -9.52
C LYS A 9 -5.65 8.89 -9.31
N PRO A 10 -5.10 9.69 -8.37
CA PRO A 10 -3.68 9.67 -8.07
C PRO A 10 -3.21 8.29 -7.61
N LEU A 11 -2.01 7.86 -8.00
CA LEU A 11 -1.42 6.59 -7.60
C LEU A 11 -1.42 6.39 -6.07
N THR A 12 -1.26 7.46 -5.29
CA THR A 12 -1.35 7.42 -3.81
C THR A 12 -2.66 6.80 -3.33
N VAL A 13 -3.78 7.10 -3.97
CA VAL A 13 -5.11 6.55 -3.61
C VAL A 13 -5.14 5.04 -3.83
N TRP A 14 -4.67 4.57 -4.99
CA TRP A 14 -4.62 3.15 -5.32
C TRP A 14 -3.68 2.37 -4.40
N LEU A 15 -2.51 2.94 -4.09
CA LEU A 15 -1.59 2.37 -3.12
C LEU A 15 -2.23 2.26 -1.73
N GLY A 16 -3.02 3.25 -1.32
CA GLY A 16 -3.76 3.21 -0.04
C GLY A 16 -4.81 2.11 -0.02
N LEU A 17 -5.59 1.97 -1.09
CA LEU A 17 -6.58 0.89 -1.23
C LEU A 17 -5.92 -0.49 -1.22
N LEU A 18 -4.83 -0.65 -1.97
CA LEU A 18 -4.03 -1.88 -1.95
C LEU A 18 -3.51 -2.17 -0.54
N LEU A 19 -2.99 -1.16 0.16
CA LEU A 19 -2.49 -1.30 1.53
C LEU A 19 -3.59 -1.81 2.49
N MET A 20 -4.81 -1.29 2.37
CA MET A 20 -5.96 -1.73 3.17
C MET A 20 -6.26 -3.22 2.94
N VAL A 21 -6.21 -3.70 1.69
CA VAL A 21 -6.39 -5.11 1.37
C VAL A 21 -5.26 -5.96 1.96
N LEU A 22 -4.00 -5.55 1.75
CA LEU A 22 -2.84 -6.29 2.26
C LEU A 22 -2.82 -6.35 3.79
N LEU A 23 -3.16 -5.26 4.48
CA LEU A 23 -3.27 -5.21 5.94
C LEU A 23 -4.40 -6.09 6.45
N THR A 24 -5.53 -6.11 5.76
CA THR A 24 -6.64 -7.02 6.10
C THR A 24 -6.17 -8.47 5.98
N LEU A 25 -5.52 -8.84 4.88
CA LEU A 25 -4.93 -10.18 4.71
C LEU A 25 -3.88 -10.48 5.79
N GLN A 26 -3.09 -9.49 6.21
CA GLN A 26 -2.08 -9.64 7.26
C GLN A 26 -2.73 -9.99 8.59
N ILE A 27 -3.79 -9.27 8.97
CA ILE A 27 -4.52 -9.50 10.22
C ILE A 27 -5.25 -10.85 10.18
N LEU A 28 -5.96 -11.15 9.09
CA LEU A 28 -6.73 -12.38 8.96
C LEU A 28 -5.82 -13.63 8.95
N SER A 29 -4.70 -13.58 8.23
CA SER A 29 -3.71 -14.67 8.22
C SER A 29 -2.96 -14.80 9.55
N GLY A 30 -2.58 -13.68 10.18
CA GLY A 30 -1.89 -13.66 11.47
C GLY A 30 -2.74 -14.20 12.62
N LYS A 31 -4.05 -13.89 12.60
CA LYS A 31 -5.04 -14.46 13.53
C LYS A 31 -5.51 -15.87 13.16
N ARG A 32 -4.98 -16.47 12.09
CA ARG A 32 -5.38 -17.78 11.55
C ARG A 32 -6.88 -17.89 11.22
N LEU A 33 -7.55 -16.75 10.96
CA LEU A 33 -8.93 -16.71 10.47
C LEU A 33 -8.99 -17.24 9.03
N ILE A 34 -7.95 -16.97 8.24
CA ILE A 34 -7.70 -17.63 6.96
C ILE A 34 -6.54 -18.61 7.16
N LYS A 35 -6.78 -19.89 6.83
CA LYS A 35 -5.77 -20.95 6.94
C LYS A 35 -4.83 -20.90 5.74
N LEU A 36 -3.74 -20.15 5.87
CA LEU A 36 -2.63 -20.10 4.92
C LEU A 36 -1.32 -20.51 5.60
N PRO A 37 -0.34 -21.06 4.86
CA PRO A 37 1.00 -21.26 5.39
C PRO A 37 1.58 -19.95 5.93
N PHE A 38 2.28 -20.00 7.07
CA PHE A 38 2.83 -18.79 7.71
C PHE A 38 3.87 -18.07 6.83
N SER A 39 4.48 -18.78 5.87
CA SER A 39 5.32 -18.17 4.84
C SER A 39 4.59 -17.10 4.02
N PHE A 40 3.28 -17.26 3.80
CA PHE A 40 2.44 -16.27 3.10
C PHE A 40 2.29 -15.00 3.93
N HIS A 41 2.07 -15.12 5.25
CA HIS A 41 2.01 -13.98 6.18
C HIS A 41 3.33 -13.18 6.18
N ARG A 42 4.48 -13.88 6.18
CA ARG A 42 5.81 -13.22 6.11
C ARG A 42 6.02 -12.52 4.77
N ARG A 43 5.65 -13.15 3.65
CA ARG A 43 5.74 -12.52 2.32
C ARG A 43 4.83 -11.31 2.21
N ASN A 44 3.58 -11.41 2.67
CA ASN A 44 2.63 -10.31 2.69
C ASN A 44 3.15 -9.12 3.51
N ALA A 45 3.76 -9.36 4.68
CA ALA A 45 4.42 -8.32 5.46
C ALA A 45 5.51 -7.58 4.67
N MET A 46 6.36 -8.31 3.93
CA MET A 46 7.39 -7.71 3.08
C MET A 46 6.77 -6.86 1.96
N PHE A 47 5.71 -7.33 1.31
CA PHE A 47 4.97 -6.55 0.33
C PHE A 47 4.35 -5.28 0.92
N ILE A 48 3.77 -5.35 2.13
CA ILE A 48 3.23 -4.18 2.83
C ILE A 48 4.30 -3.12 3.04
N VAL A 49 5.50 -3.50 3.48
CA VAL A 49 6.61 -2.56 3.70
C VAL A 49 6.96 -1.79 2.42
N ILE A 50 6.98 -2.47 1.28
CA ILE A 50 7.26 -1.83 -0.02
C ILE A 50 6.12 -0.86 -0.38
N VAL A 51 4.88 -1.34 -0.31
CA VAL A 51 3.70 -0.54 -0.72
C VAL A 51 3.51 0.67 0.21
N VAL A 52 3.68 0.51 1.53
CA VAL A 52 3.55 1.63 2.48
C VAL A 52 4.64 2.67 2.27
N SER A 53 5.87 2.25 1.95
CA SER A 53 6.97 3.17 1.67
C SER A 53 6.67 4.03 0.44
N LEU A 54 6.17 3.42 -0.63
CA LEU A 54 5.75 4.14 -1.84
C LEU A 54 4.53 5.04 -1.58
N HIS A 55 3.54 4.52 -0.84
CA HIS A 55 2.35 5.28 -0.47
C HIS A 55 2.70 6.52 0.35
N ALA A 56 3.55 6.36 1.37
CA ALA A 56 4.04 7.45 2.20
C ALA A 56 4.89 8.43 1.39
N PHE A 57 5.82 7.94 0.56
CA PHE A 57 6.66 8.79 -0.28
C PHE A 57 5.83 9.75 -1.14
N PHE A 58 4.85 9.22 -1.90
CA PHE A 58 4.02 10.06 -2.74
C PHE A 58 3.00 10.89 -1.94
N GLY A 59 2.42 10.34 -0.87
CA GLY A 59 1.45 11.05 -0.02
C GLY A 59 2.07 12.26 0.67
N LEU A 60 3.25 12.07 1.28
CA LEU A 60 4.04 13.15 1.87
C LEU A 60 4.53 14.12 0.80
N GLY A 61 4.93 13.61 -0.37
CA GLY A 61 5.29 14.41 -1.53
C GLY A 61 4.20 15.39 -1.96
N VAL A 62 2.96 14.92 -2.06
CA VAL A 62 1.81 15.79 -2.40
C VAL A 62 1.54 16.80 -1.29
N TRP A 63 1.48 16.34 -0.03
CA TRP A 63 1.04 17.19 1.09
C TRP A 63 2.06 18.24 1.50
N PHE A 64 3.33 17.87 1.62
CA PHE A 64 4.38 18.75 2.14
C PHE A 64 5.20 19.43 1.05
N PHE A 65 5.31 18.83 -0.14
CA PHE A 65 6.20 19.30 -1.20
C PHE A 65 5.46 19.72 -2.48
N ASN A 66 4.13 19.73 -2.47
CA ASN A 66 3.28 20.12 -3.60
C ASN A 66 3.65 19.39 -4.90
N LEU A 67 3.99 18.09 -4.83
CA LEU A 67 4.26 17.32 -6.03
C LEU A 67 3.02 17.33 -6.95
N PRO A 68 3.15 17.71 -8.22
CA PRO A 68 2.02 17.76 -9.14
C PRO A 68 1.50 16.34 -9.42
N ILE A 69 0.20 16.23 -9.58
CA ILE A 69 -0.49 14.99 -9.99
C ILE A 69 -0.67 15.04 -11.50
N LYS A 70 -0.11 14.08 -12.24
CA LYS A 70 -0.13 14.07 -13.71
C LYS A 70 -0.24 12.65 -14.26
#